data_AF-A0A967SJG3-F1
#
_entry.id   AF-A0A967SJG3-F1
#
_cell.length_a   1.000
_cell.length_b   1.000
_cell.length_c   1.000
_cell.angle_alpha   90.00
_cell.angle_beta   90.00
_cell.angle_gamma   90.00
#
_symmetry.space_group_name_H-M   'P 1'
#
loop_
_entity.id
_entity.type
_entity.pdbx_description
1 polymer ?
#
loop_
_entity_poly.entity_id
_entity_poly.type
_entity_poly.pdbx_seq_one_letter_code
_entity_poly.pdbx_strand_id
1 'polypeptide(L)'
;DLARELLGRVNGEGRSLGGLELELDSILRGTPGVAVVRREATGRPIPGAMLPVQEPEPGRDVVLTIDLELQEIADEALARAVAETG
;
A
#
# COMPACT_ATOMS: atom_id res chain seq x y z
N ASP A 1 0.52 -15.37 6.61
CA ASP A 1 -0.11 -14.12 7.08
C ASP A 1 0.61 -13.58 8.33
N LEU A 2 1.95 -13.61 8.36
CA LEU A 2 2.75 -13.07 9.46
C LEU A 2 2.45 -11.58 9.64
N ALA A 3 2.15 -11.16 10.86
CA ALA A 3 1.88 -9.76 11.22
C ALA A 3 0.80 -9.04 10.37
N ARG A 4 -0.08 -9.78 9.67
CA ARG A 4 -1.02 -9.16 8.72
C ARG A 4 -1.99 -8.17 9.38
N GLU A 5 -2.40 -8.47 10.61
CA GLU A 5 -3.27 -7.59 11.39
C GLU A 5 -2.55 -6.30 11.80
N LEU A 6 -1.25 -6.39 12.11
CA LEU A 6 -0.41 -5.26 12.47
C LEU A 6 -0.13 -4.36 11.26
N LEU A 7 0.36 -4.95 10.17
CA LEU A 7 0.71 -4.21 8.95
C LEU A 7 -0.55 -3.62 8.31
N GLY A 8 -1.64 -4.37 8.26
CA GLY A 8 -2.81 -4.00 7.49
C GLY A 8 -2.66 -4.32 6.01
N ARG A 9 -3.51 -3.71 5.18
CA ARG A 9 -3.57 -3.95 3.72
C ARG A 9 -4.06 -2.72 2.98
N VAL A 10 -3.68 -2.63 1.70
CA VAL A 10 -4.25 -1.66 0.74
C VAL A 10 -5.17 -2.36 -0.26
N ASN A 11 -6.16 -1.65 -0.78
CA ASN A 11 -7.02 -2.13 -1.86
C ASN A 11 -6.42 -1.86 -3.26
N GLY A 12 -7.11 -2.31 -4.32
CA GLY A 12 -6.65 -2.10 -5.71
C GLY A 12 -6.63 -0.63 -6.18
N GLU A 13 -7.16 0.28 -5.38
CA GLU A 13 -7.12 1.73 -5.62
C GLU A 13 -6.01 2.43 -4.81
N GLY A 14 -5.21 1.67 -4.06
CA GLY A 14 -4.15 2.20 -3.20
C GLY A 14 -4.67 2.85 -1.91
N ARG A 15 -5.88 2.51 -1.44
CA ARG A 15 -6.42 2.98 -0.16
C ARG A 15 -6.15 1.95 0.94
N SER A 16 -5.61 2.41 2.05
CA SER A 16 -5.37 1.59 3.24
C SER A 16 -6.68 1.16 3.91
N LEU A 17 -6.72 -0.09 4.37
CA LEU A 17 -7.89 -0.73 4.99
C LEU A 17 -7.73 -0.93 6.50
N GLY A 18 -6.58 -0.59 7.07
CA GLY A 18 -6.28 -0.74 8.50
C GLY A 18 -4.78 -0.89 8.77
N GLY A 19 -4.43 -1.17 10.02
CA GLY A 19 -3.05 -1.39 10.46
C GLY A 19 -2.14 -0.18 10.27
N LEU A 20 -0.83 -0.45 10.25
CA LEU A 20 0.21 0.54 10.00
C LEU A 20 0.09 1.20 8.63
N GLU A 21 -0.44 0.52 7.61
CA GLU A 21 -0.74 1.10 6.29
C GLU A 21 -1.70 2.30 6.39
N LEU A 22 -2.67 2.26 7.31
CA LEU A 22 -3.59 3.37 7.55
C LEU A 22 -2.98 4.46 8.43
N GLU A 23 -2.29 4.06 9.50
CA GLU A 23 -1.67 4.99 10.44
C GLU A 23 -0.55 5.81 9.79
N LEU A 24 0.17 5.21 8.85
CA LEU A 24 1.31 5.80 8.15
C LEU A 24 0.97 6.23 6.71
N ASP A 25 -0.30 6.24 6.31
CA ASP A 25 -0.75 6.61 4.96
C ASP A 25 -0.15 7.95 4.50
N SER A 26 -0.07 8.92 5.42
CA SER A 26 0.51 10.24 5.14
C SER A 26 1.99 10.22 4.72
N ILE A 27 2.73 9.16 5.07
CA ILE A 27 4.14 8.95 4.73
C ILE A 27 4.24 8.04 3.50
N LEU A 28 3.42 6.98 3.45
CA LEU A 28 3.51 5.91 2.46
C LEU A 28 2.86 6.27 1.11
N ARG A 29 1.76 7.03 1.10
CA ARG A 29 0.88 7.16 -0.08
C ARG A 29 1.47 7.99 -1.23
N GLY A 30 2.37 8.93 -0.93
CA GLY A 30 2.88 9.88 -1.93
C GLY A 30 1.79 10.77 -2.51
N THR A 31 2.10 11.40 -3.65
CA THR A 31 1.20 12.32 -4.34
C THR A 31 0.96 11.85 -5.78
N PRO A 32 -0.30 11.57 -6.19
CA PRO A 32 -0.61 11.24 -7.58
C PRO A 32 -0.27 12.40 -8.52
N GLY A 33 0.32 12.07 -9.67
CA GLY A 33 0.52 13.02 -10.77
C GLY A 33 -0.75 13.25 -11.58
N VAL A 34 -0.68 14.19 -12.51
CA VAL A 34 -1.78 14.55 -13.43
C VAL A 34 -1.25 14.54 -14.86
N ALA A 35 -1.96 13.88 -15.77
CA ALA A 35 -1.65 13.90 -17.20
C ALA A 35 -2.88 14.29 -18.02
N VAL A 36 -2.66 15.05 -19.09
CA VAL A 36 -3.69 15.39 -20.07
C VAL A 36 -3.54 14.48 -21.27
N VAL A 37 -4.65 13.86 -21.69
CA VAL A 37 -4.72 12.98 -22.86
C VAL A 37 -5.57 13.66 -23.93
N ARG A 38 -4.97 13.96 -25.08
CA ARG A 38 -5.74 14.45 -26.23
C ARG A 38 -6.47 13.28 -26.90
N ARG A 39 -7.73 13.50 -27.23
CA ARG A 39 -8.58 12.52 -27.93
C ARG A 39 -9.02 13.08 -29.28
N GLU A 40 -9.18 12.20 -30.26
CA GLU A 40 -9.83 12.51 -31.52
C GLU A 40 -11.33 12.76 -31.30
N ALA A 41 -12.01 13.33 -32.32
CA ALA A 41 -13.47 13.51 -32.29
C ALA A 41 -14.25 12.20 -32.07
N THR A 42 -13.64 11.05 -32.39
CA THR A 42 -14.19 9.70 -32.17
C THR A 42 -13.97 9.17 -30.74
N GLY A 43 -13.28 9.94 -29.88
CA GLY A 43 -12.96 9.58 -28.49
C GLY A 43 -11.69 8.75 -28.30
N ARG A 44 -11.04 8.31 -29.39
CA ARG A 44 -9.77 7.57 -29.33
C ARG A 44 -8.62 8.47 -28.87
N PRO A 45 -7.76 8.02 -27.95
CA PRO A 45 -6.57 8.78 -27.57
C PRO A 45 -5.63 8.91 -28.76
N ILE A 46 -5.08 10.10 -28.97
CA ILE A 46 -4.08 10.35 -30.01
C ILE A 46 -2.74 9.80 -29.51
N PRO A 47 -2.07 8.88 -30.23
CA PRO A 47 -0.76 8.36 -29.85
C PRO A 47 0.26 9.50 -29.62
N GLY A 48 0.99 9.44 -28.51
CA GLY A 48 1.99 10.46 -28.15
C GLY A 48 1.42 11.76 -27.56
N ALA A 49 0.11 11.88 -27.38
CA ALA A 49 -0.53 13.07 -26.80
C ALA A 49 -0.90 12.92 -25.31
N MET A 50 -0.14 12.09 -24.58
CA MET A 50 -0.16 12.08 -23.12
C MET A 50 0.93 13.03 -22.64
N LEU A 51 0.51 14.17 -22.10
CA LEU A 51 1.42 15.17 -21.57
C LEU A 51 1.28 15.19 -20.03
N PRO A 52 2.33 14.84 -19.27
CA PRO A 52 2.29 15.03 -17.83
C PRO A 52 2.20 16.53 -17.54
N VAL A 53 1.15 16.91 -16.80
CA VAL A 53 0.95 18.26 -16.27
C VAL A 53 1.60 18.37 -14.90
N GLN A 54 1.61 17.27 -14.15
CA GLN A 54 2.26 17.14 -12.86
C GLN A 54 2.80 15.70 -12.75
N GLU A 55 4.09 15.57 -12.46
CA GLU A 55 4.70 14.26 -12.20
C GLU A 55 4.21 13.71 -10.85
N PRO A 56 4.01 12.39 -10.72
CA PRO A 56 3.74 11.78 -9.42
C PRO A 56 4.95 11.88 -8.50
N GLU A 57 4.70 12.03 -7.21
CA GLU A 57 5.73 11.99 -6.18
C GLU A 57 5.59 10.69 -5.37
N PRO A 58 6.62 9.85 -5.30
CA PRO A 58 6.56 8.63 -4.49
C PRO A 58 6.43 9.00 -3.01
N GLY A 59 5.74 8.14 -2.26
CA GLY A 59 5.79 8.17 -0.80
C GLY A 59 7.18 7.79 -0.28
N ARG A 60 7.28 7.64 1.03
CA ARG A 60 8.53 7.27 1.69
C ARG A 60 8.45 5.88 2.28
N ASP A 61 9.59 5.21 2.27
CA ASP A 61 9.75 3.95 2.98
C ASP A 61 9.76 4.18 4.50
N VAL A 62 9.19 3.23 5.23
CA VAL A 62 9.22 3.19 6.69
C VAL A 62 9.94 1.93 7.14
N VAL A 63 10.91 2.09 8.04
CA VAL A 63 11.58 0.97 8.71
C VAL A 63 10.97 0.83 10.09
N LEU A 64 10.39 -0.33 10.38
CA LEU A 64 9.77 -0.62 11.67
C LEU A 64 10.83 -1.02 12.69
N THR A 65 10.50 -0.82 13.97
CA THR A 65 11.28 -1.35 15.10
C THR A 65 10.97 -2.82 15.40
N ILE A 66 10.04 -3.41 14.66
CA ILE A 66 9.61 -4.80 14.82
C ILE A 66 10.67 -5.70 14.20
N ASP A 67 11.14 -6.65 14.99
CA ASP A 67 12.03 -7.72 14.53
C ASP A 67 11.22 -8.85 13.91
N LEU A 68 11.59 -9.25 12.69
CA LEU A 68 10.84 -10.24 11.92
C LEU A 68 10.92 -11.64 12.54
N GLU A 69 12.09 -12.05 13.02
CA GLU A 69 12.30 -13.38 13.59
C GLU A 69 11.55 -13.50 14.92
N LEU A 70 11.60 -12.45 15.76
CA LEU A 70 10.82 -12.42 17.00
C LEU A 70 9.30 -12.44 16.73
N GLN A 71 8.84 -11.75 15.70
CA GLN A 71 7.43 -11.75 15.32
C GLN A 71 6.96 -13.13 14.83
N GLU A 72 7.79 -13.85 14.08
CA GLU A 72 7.49 -15.23 13.66
C GLU A 72 7.32 -16.15 14.86
N ILE A 73 8.25 -16.09 15.82
CA ILE A 73 8.17 -16.86 17.07
C ILE A 73 6.88 -16.54 17.84
N ALA A 74 6.51 -15.25 17.91
CA ALA A 74 5.30 -14.81 18.61
C ALA A 74 4.02 -15.34 17.93
N ASP A 75 3.93 -15.27 16.60
CA ASP A 75 2.78 -15.75 15.84
C ASP A 75 2.63 -17.27 15.95
N GLU A 76 3.73 -18.03 15.90
CA GLU A 76 3.73 -19.49 16.09
C GLU A 76 3.28 -19.88 17.50
N ALA A 77 3.82 -19.21 18.52
CA ALA A 77 3.44 -19.45 19.91
C ALA A 77 1.96 -19.15 20.16
N LEU A 78 1.45 -18.05 19.61
CA LEU A 78 0.04 -17.69 19.69
C LEU A 78 -0.86 -18.72 18.99
N ALA A 79 -0.51 -19.11 17.76
CA ALA A 79 -1.27 -20.10 17.00
C ALA A 79 -1.36 -21.45 17.75
N ARG A 80 -0.25 -21.88 18.36
CA ARG A 80 -0.20 -23.09 19.18
C ARG A 80 -1.10 -22.96 20.42
N ALA A 81 -1.01 -21.85 21.16
CA ALA A 81 -1.83 -21.65 22.36
C ALA A 81 -3.33 -21.65 22.03
N VAL A 82 -3.73 -21.01 20.93
CA VAL A 82 -5.13 -21.03 20.45
C VAL A 82 -5.57 -22.45 20.09
N ALA A 83 -4.72 -23.25 19.45
CA ALA A 83 -5.05 -24.63 19.11
C ALA A 83 -5.16 -25.54 20.35
N GLU A 84 -4.39 -25.28 21.41
CA GLU A 84 -4.43 -26.05 22.66
C GLU A 84 -5.61 -25.68 23.57
N THR A 85 -6.11 -24.45 23.49
CA THR A 85 -7.12 -23.89 24.41
C THR A 85 -8.47 -23.57 23.77
N GLY A 86 -8.56 -23.63 22.44
CA GLY A 86 -9.77 -23.37 21.65
C GLY A 86 -10.68 -24.58 21.46
#